data_AF-A0A9E2P7H5-F1
#
_entry.id   AF-A0A9E2P7H5-F1
#
_cell.length_a   1.000
_cell.length_b   1.000
_cell.length_c   1.000
_cell.angle_alpha   90.00
_cell.angle_beta   90.00
_cell.angle_gamma   90.00
#
_symmetry.space_group_name_H-M   'P 1'
#
loop_
_entity.id
_entity.type
_entity.pdbx_description
1 polymer ?
#
loop_
_entity_poly.entity_id
_entity_poly.type
_entity_poly.pdbx_seq_one_letter_code
_entity_poly.pdbx_strand_id
1 'polypeptide(L)' 'MPSSVIRRFSYDEPRRRLRVTFTSGDVYDYAGVPPEVEAAFRAAFSKGRFFAS' A
#
# COMPACT_ATOMS: atom_id res chain seq x y z
N MET A 1 6.85 -2.55 -12.98
CA MET A 1 5.37 -2.61 -13.02
C MET A 1 4.75 -1.65 -12.01
N PRO A 2 3.93 -0.67 -12.43
CA PRO A 2 2.91 -0.16 -11.51
C PRO A 2 2.12 -1.37 -11.00
N SER A 3 1.77 -1.43 -9.71
CA SER A 3 0.85 -2.47 -9.26
C SER A 3 -0.40 -2.36 -10.13
N SER A 4 -0.78 -3.45 -10.80
CA SER A 4 -1.93 -3.46 -11.73
C SER A 4 -3.24 -3.10 -11.02
N VAL A 5 -3.26 -3.25 -9.69
CA VAL A 5 -4.43 -3.10 -8.84
C VAL A 5 -4.31 -1.87 -7.93
N ILE A 6 -3.12 -1.57 -7.39
CA ILE A 6 -2.93 -0.49 -6.40
C ILE A 6 -2.25 0.71 -7.07
N ARG A 7 -2.92 1.86 -7.05
CA ARG A 7 -2.37 3.12 -7.55
C ARG A 7 -1.40 3.75 -6.55
N ARG A 8 -1.80 3.81 -5.27
CA ARG A 8 -0.99 4.35 -4.16
C ARG A 8 -1.53 3.89 -2.82
N PHE A 9 -0.71 4.02 -1.78
CA PHE A 9 -1.15 3.87 -0.40
C PHE A 9 -0.49 4.92 0.50
N SER A 10 -1.04 5.11 1.69
CA SER A 10 -0.49 5.93 2.77
C SER A 10 -0.82 5.33 4.12
N TYR A 11 0.08 5.46 5.09
CA TYR A 11 -0.12 4.96 6.44
C TYR A 11 -0.06 6.10 7.47
N ASP A 12 -1.03 6.09 8.38
CA ASP A 12 -1.13 6.97 9.54
C ASP A 12 -0.80 6.12 10.78
N GLU A 13 0.45 6.23 11.24
CA GLU A 13 0.98 5.43 12.34
C GLU A 13 0.27 5.70 13.69
N PRO A 14 0.02 6.96 14.10
CA PRO A 14 -0.75 7.24 15.31
C PRO A 14 -2.13 6.58 15.33
N ARG A 15 -2.79 6.48 14.17
CA ARG A 15 -4.13 5.86 14.05
C ARG A 15 -4.08 4.40 13.61
N ARG A 16 -2.88 3.86 13.36
CA ARG A 16 -2.69 2.52 12.77
C ARG A 16 -3.59 2.30 11.57
N ARG A 17 -3.66 3.27 10.66
CA ARG A 17 -4.58 3.27 9.53
C ARG A 17 -3.84 3.25 8.20
N LEU A 18 -4.10 2.22 7.40
CA LEU A 18 -3.59 2.10 6.03
C LEU A 18 -4.69 2.49 5.05
N ARG A 19 -4.45 3.56 4.28
CA ARG A 19 -5.32 3.98 3.18
C ARG A 19 -4.77 3.47 1.86
N VAL A 20 -5.58 2.77 1.09
CA VAL A 20 -5.22 2.22 -0.23
C VAL A 20 -6.12 2.83 -1.29
N THR A 21 -5.52 3.34 -2.36
CA THR A 21 -6.23 3.78 -3.57
C THR A 21 -5.96 2.79 -4.69
N PHE A 22 -7.02 2.21 -5.23
CA PHE A 22 -6.98 1.27 -6.33
C PHE A 22 -6.90 1.98 -7.70
N THR A 23 -6.44 1.28 -8.72
CA THR A 23 -6.41 1.79 -10.10
C THR A 23 -7.81 2.01 -10.67
N SER A 24 -8.83 1.30 -10.15
CA SER A 24 -10.26 1.55 -10.42
C SER A 24 -10.76 2.89 -9.90
N GLY A 25 -10.07 3.50 -8.93
CA GLY A 25 -10.51 4.69 -8.21
C GLY A 25 -11.08 4.41 -6.82
N ASP A 26 -11.35 3.14 -6.48
CA ASP A 26 -11.83 2.78 -5.14
C ASP A 26 -10.79 3.12 -4.06
N VAL A 27 -11.29 3.49 -2.89
CA VAL A 27 -10.46 3.87 -1.75
C VAL A 27 -10.94 3.16 -0.51
N TYR A 28 -10.02 2.46 0.15
CA TYR A 28 -10.30 1.72 1.38
C TYR A 28 -9.36 2.16 2.49
N ASP A 29 -9.93 2.33 3.68
CA ASP A 29 -9.21 2.59 4.91
C ASP A 29 -9.25 1.34 5.81
N TYR A 30 -8.08 0.74 6.02
CA TYR A 30 -7.91 -0.38 6.95
C TYR A 30 -7.45 0.17 8.29
N ALA A 31 -8.25 -0.02 9.33
CA ALA A 31 -7.93 0.39 10.69
C ALA A 31 -7.22 -0.72 11.47
N GLY A 32 -6.43 -0.33 12.47
CA GLY A 32 -5.73 -1.28 13.35
C GLY A 32 -4.58 -2.03 12.69
N VAL A 33 -4.06 -1.53 11.56
CA VAL A 33 -2.95 -2.13 10.83
C VAL A 33 -1.64 -1.91 11.60
N PRO A 34 -0.94 -2.97 12.03
CA PRO A 34 0.35 -2.83 12.70
C PRO A 34 1.45 -2.29 11.77
N PRO A 35 2.45 -1.56 12.29
CA PRO A 35 3.57 -1.04 11.49
C PRO A 35 4.34 -2.12 10.70
N GLU A 36 4.49 -3.32 11.26
CA GLU A 36 5.14 -4.45 10.58
C GLU A 36 4.37 -4.90 9.32
N VAL A 37 3.04 -4.79 9.32
CA VAL A 37 2.19 -5.09 8.16
C VAL A 37 2.35 -4.00 7.11
N GLU A 38 2.42 -2.73 7.51
CA GLU A 38 2.72 -1.63 6.59
C GLU A 38 4.08 -1.79 5.93
N ALA A 39 5.11 -2.15 6.69
CA ALA A 39 6.46 -2.32 6.19
C ALA A 39 6.54 -3.46 5.17
N ALA A 40 5.88 -4.59 5.45
CA ALA A 40 5.76 -5.70 4.52
C ALA A 40 4.99 -5.31 3.25
N PHE A 41 3.89 -4.57 3.39
CA PHE A 41 3.08 -4.08 2.28
C PHE A 41 3.88 -3.12 1.39
N ARG A 42 4.63 -2.19 1.99
CA ARG A 42 5.54 -1.28 1.30
C ARG A 42 6.63 -2.02 0.54
N ALA A 43 7.24 -3.03 1.15
CA ALA A 43 8.27 -3.84 0.50
C ALA A 43 7.72 -4.63 -0.70
N ALA A 44 6.51 -5.19 -0.60
CA ALA A 44 5.84 -5.84 -1.72
C ALA A 44 5.51 -4.85 -2.85
N PHE A 45 5.03 -3.64 -2.49
CA PHE A 45 4.74 -2.58 -3.44
C PHE A 45 6.01 -2.07 -4.16
N SER A 46 7.12 -1.92 -3.45
CA SER A 46 8.39 -1.48 -4.05
C SER A 46 9.01 -2.52 -4.97
N LYS A 47 8.82 -3.82 -4.69
CA LYS A 47 9.26 -4.91 -5.59
C LYS A 47 8.54 -4.89 -6.95
N GLY A 48 7.29 -4.41 -7.02
CA GLY A 48 6.61 -4.18 -8.30
C GLY A 48 7.31 -3.14 -9.18
N ARG A 49 7.95 -2.12 -8.58
CA ARG A 49 8.73 -1.09 -9.30
C ARG A 49 10.16 -1.51 -9.68
N PHE A 50 10.66 -2.66 -9.22
CA PHE A 50 12.07 -3.06 -9.37
C PHE A 50 12.34 -4.19 -10.39
N PHE A 51 11.33 -4.67 -11.11
CA PHE A 51 11.54 -5.49 -12.32
C PHE A 51 11.37 -4.63 -13.56
N ALA A 52 12.38 -3.83 -13.85
CA ALA A 52 12.76 -3.46 -15.20
C ALA A 52 14.19 -4.02 -15.37
N SER A 53 14.24 -5.30 -15.75
CA SER A 53 15.38 -5.85 -16.47
C SER A 53 15.06 -5.81 -17.96
#